data_AF-G2MTS7-F1
#
_entry.id   AF-G2MTS7-F1
#
_cell.length_a   1.000
_cell.length_b   1.000
_cell.length_c   1.000
_cell.angle_alpha   90.00
_cell.angle_beta   90.00
_cell.angle_gamma   90.00
#
_symmetry.space_group_name_H-M   'P 1'
#
loop_
_entity.id
_entity.type
_entity.pdbx_description
1 polymer ?
#
loop_
_entity_poly.entity_id
_entity_poly.type
_entity_poly.pdbx_seq_one_letter_code
_entity_poly.pdbx_strand_id
1 'polypeptide(L)'
;MWDISFIPEAKKDLYKLDKNIRTIVYAGIEKVSSNPLPQSEGGYGKPLGNKHGNNLTGFFKIKYKNIGIRVVYTLVRDKKLMNIIAVSPRDDDYCYSVAEKRKRKYGPELLTSEFEKLESD
;
A
#
# COMPACT_ATOMS: atom_id res chain seq x y z
N MET A 1 -13.48 1.47 -10.32
CA MET A 1 -12.22 2.01 -9.74
C MET A 1 -12.40 2.10 -8.25
N TRP A 2 -11.37 1.80 -7.47
CA TRP A 2 -11.36 1.93 -6.01
C TRP A 2 -10.80 3.30 -5.64
N ASP A 3 -11.36 3.89 -4.59
CA ASP A 3 -10.80 5.12 -4.00
C ASP A 3 -9.43 4.81 -3.38
N ILE A 4 -8.58 5.83 -3.28
CA ILE A 4 -7.24 5.71 -2.71
C ILE A 4 -7.15 6.64 -1.51
N SER A 5 -6.73 6.09 -0.38
CA SER A 5 -6.31 6.91 0.78
C SER A 5 -4.94 6.46 1.28
N PHE A 6 -4.30 7.30 2.07
CA PHE A 6 -2.98 7.10 2.64
C PHE A 6 -3.07 7.28 4.13
N ILE A 7 -2.47 6.37 4.90
CA ILE A 7 -2.15 6.72 6.27
C ILE A 7 -1.12 7.88 6.27
N PRO A 8 -1.08 8.72 7.31
CA PRO A 8 -0.20 9.88 7.37
C PRO A 8 1.28 9.53 7.10
N GLU A 9 1.76 8.39 7.61
CA GLU A 9 3.14 7.95 7.39
C GLU A 9 3.41 7.50 5.95
N ALA A 10 2.46 6.85 5.28
CA ALA A 10 2.63 6.43 3.89
C ALA A 10 2.67 7.63 2.95
N LYS A 11 1.87 8.67 3.23
CA LYS A 11 1.93 9.94 2.53
C LYS A 11 3.32 10.56 2.68
N LYS A 12 3.86 10.63 3.91
CA LYS A 12 5.23 11.09 4.16
C LYS A 12 6.29 10.27 3.43
N ASP A 13 6.14 8.94 3.38
CA ASP A 13 7.07 8.08 2.63
C ASP A 13 7.08 8.44 1.15
N LEU A 14 5.91 8.66 0.55
CA LEU A 14 5.76 9.03 -0.85
C LEU A 14 6.39 10.40 -1.14
N TYR A 15 6.21 11.39 -0.26
CA TYR A 15 6.78 12.73 -0.41
C TYR A 15 8.30 12.80 -0.18
N LYS A 16 8.91 11.80 0.46
CA LYS A 16 10.38 11.68 0.57
C LYS A 16 11.05 11.23 -0.72
N LEU A 17 10.30 10.66 -1.67
CA LEU A 17 10.84 10.26 -2.96
C LEU A 17 11.06 11.46 -3.87
N ASP A 18 12.05 11.37 -4.74
CA ASP A 18 12.25 12.34 -5.82
C ASP A 18 10.97 12.46 -6.66
N LYS A 19 10.67 13.68 -7.15
CA LYS A 19 9.43 14.00 -7.87
C LYS A 19 9.13 13.02 -9.02
N ASN A 20 10.14 12.61 -9.77
CA ASN A 20 9.99 11.66 -10.88
C ASN A 20 9.61 10.26 -10.38
N ILE A 21 10.29 9.76 -9.34
CA ILE A 21 9.98 8.46 -8.73
C ILE A 21 8.58 8.50 -8.12
N ARG A 22 8.24 9.57 -7.42
CA ARG A 22 6.91 9.80 -6.84
C ARG A 22 5.80 9.70 -7.89
N THR A 23 6.00 10.33 -9.04
CA THR A 23 5.04 10.30 -10.17
C THR A 23 4.83 8.87 -10.69
N ILE A 24 5.92 8.11 -10.87
CA ILE A 24 5.86 6.71 -11.31
C ILE A 24 5.13 5.84 -10.28
N VAL A 25 5.42 6.03 -9.00
CA VAL A 25 4.79 5.28 -7.91
C VAL A 25 3.30 5.61 -7.84
N TYR A 26 2.92 6.87 -7.96
CA TYR A 26 1.51 7.27 -7.92
C TYR A 26 0.72 6.70 -9.10
N ALA A 27 1.24 6.81 -10.33
CA ALA A 27 0.60 6.24 -11.52
C ALA A 27 0.41 4.72 -11.42
N GLY A 28 1.35 4.00 -10.79
CA GLY A 28 1.18 2.57 -10.55
C GLY A 28 0.14 2.25 -9.47
N ILE A 29 -0.01 3.10 -8.45
CA ILE A 29 -1.08 2.99 -7.45
C ILE A 29 -2.43 3.19 -8.12
N GLU A 30 -2.60 4.24 -8.92
CA GLU A 30 -3.83 4.49 -9.70
C GLU A 30 -4.17 3.35 -10.65
N LYS A 31 -3.17 2.79 -11.33
CA LYS A 31 -3.38 1.59 -12.16
C LYS A 31 -3.91 0.42 -11.34
N VAL A 32 -3.32 0.15 -10.18
CA VAL A 32 -3.72 -0.97 -9.31
C VAL A 32 -5.10 -0.72 -8.69
N SER A 33 -5.46 0.51 -8.36
CA SER A 33 -6.78 0.84 -7.79
C SER A 33 -7.95 0.56 -8.74
N SER A 34 -7.70 0.39 -10.05
CA SER A 34 -8.73 -0.09 -10.97
C SER A 34 -9.29 -1.47 -10.57
N ASN A 35 -8.43 -2.37 -10.07
CA ASN A 35 -8.81 -3.66 -9.48
C ASN A 35 -7.72 -4.15 -8.48
N PRO A 36 -7.73 -3.67 -7.22
CA PRO A 36 -6.66 -3.92 -6.26
C PRO A 36 -6.84 -5.25 -5.50
N LEU A 37 -7.87 -6.03 -5.83
CA LEU A 37 -8.13 -7.38 -5.30
C LEU A 37 -6.95 -8.33 -5.56
N PRO A 38 -6.81 -9.43 -4.81
CA PRO A 38 -5.78 -10.42 -5.08
C PRO A 38 -5.91 -11.02 -6.49
N GLN A 39 -4.79 -11.53 -7.01
CA GLN A 39 -4.76 -12.25 -8.29
C GLN A 39 -5.71 -13.45 -8.35
N SER A 40 -5.98 -14.12 -7.22
CA SER A 40 -6.97 -15.20 -7.14
C SER A 40 -8.41 -14.75 -7.40
N GLU A 41 -8.68 -13.45 -7.24
CA GLU A 41 -9.97 -12.80 -7.53
C GLU A 41 -9.88 -11.96 -8.83
N GLY A 42 -8.85 -12.19 -9.67
CA GLY A 42 -8.65 -11.49 -10.94
C GLY A 42 -8.08 -10.07 -10.84
N GLY A 43 -7.65 -9.63 -9.65
CA GLY A 43 -7.06 -8.31 -9.45
C GLY A 43 -5.54 -8.25 -9.55
N TYR A 44 -4.99 -7.05 -9.38
CA TYR A 44 -3.54 -6.80 -9.47
C TYR A 44 -2.79 -7.10 -8.16
N GLY A 45 -3.51 -7.31 -7.06
CA GLY A 45 -2.95 -7.42 -5.72
C GLY A 45 -2.15 -8.68 -5.51
N LYS A 46 -0.95 -8.50 -4.93
CA LYS A 46 -0.10 -9.61 -4.51
C LYS A 46 -0.17 -9.73 -3.00
N PRO A 47 -0.85 -10.74 -2.44
CA PRO A 47 -1.05 -10.83 -1.01
C PRO A 47 0.29 -10.92 -0.27
N LEU A 48 0.34 -10.25 0.86
CA LEU A 48 1.33 -10.47 1.90
C LEU A 48 0.80 -11.57 2.82
N GLY A 49 1.69 -12.48 3.19
CA GLY A 49 1.39 -13.56 4.13
C GLY A 49 2.10 -13.35 5.45
N ASN A 50 2.18 -14.43 6.23
CA ASN A 50 3.02 -14.48 7.42
C ASN A 50 4.49 -14.64 7.01
N LYS A 51 5.38 -13.81 7.54
CA LYS A 51 6.83 -13.95 7.39
C LYS A 51 7.50 -13.67 8.74
N HIS A 52 8.30 -14.59 9.25
CA HIS A 52 9.05 -14.45 10.51
C HIS A 52 8.18 -14.03 11.73
N GLY A 53 6.93 -14.48 11.82
CA GLY A 53 6.00 -14.11 12.90
C GLY A 53 5.16 -12.87 12.60
N ASN A 54 5.50 -12.11 11.55
CA ASN A 54 4.74 -10.92 11.14
C ASN A 54 3.57 -11.33 10.27
N ASN A 55 2.39 -11.46 10.88
CA ASN A 55 1.16 -11.77 10.16
C ASN A 55 0.64 -10.52 9.43
N LEU A 56 0.89 -10.43 8.12
CA LEU A 56 0.36 -9.38 7.23
C LEU A 56 -0.76 -9.90 6.33
N THR A 57 -1.46 -10.96 6.71
CA THR A 57 -2.67 -11.41 6.01
C THR A 57 -3.67 -10.27 5.88
N GLY A 58 -4.23 -10.10 4.68
CA GLY A 58 -5.11 -8.99 4.32
C GLY A 58 -4.38 -7.77 3.74
N PHE A 59 -3.05 -7.77 3.74
CA PHE A 59 -2.23 -6.74 3.10
C PHE A 59 -1.78 -7.23 1.73
N PHE A 60 -1.46 -6.29 0.85
CA PHE A 60 -1.02 -6.54 -0.52
C PHE A 60 0.20 -5.68 -0.84
N LYS A 61 0.95 -6.06 -1.88
CA LYS A 61 2.09 -5.29 -2.37
C LYS A 61 2.09 -5.03 -3.86
N ILE A 62 2.54 -3.84 -4.24
CA ILE A 62 2.94 -3.46 -5.60
C ILE A 62 4.46 -3.46 -5.67
N LYS A 63 5.03 -4.02 -6.75
CA LYS A 63 6.48 -4.09 -6.97
C LYS A 63 6.87 -3.24 -8.18
N TYR A 64 7.60 -2.15 -7.94
CA TYR A 64 8.18 -1.30 -8.98
C TYR A 64 9.63 -1.73 -9.24
N LYS A 65 9.81 -2.80 -10.02
CA LYS A 65 11.12 -3.46 -10.19
C LYS A 65 12.22 -2.50 -10.67
N ASN A 66 11.90 -1.63 -11.63
CA ASN A 66 12.88 -0.77 -12.32
C ASN A 66 13.41 0.36 -11.43
N ILE A 67 12.60 0.85 -10.48
CA ILE A 67 12.98 1.94 -9.56
C ILE A 67 13.23 1.45 -8.14
N GLY A 68 13.20 0.13 -7.91
CA GLY A 68 13.48 -0.46 -6.60
C GLY A 68 12.53 -0.01 -5.49
N ILE A 69 11.24 0.19 -5.78
CA ILE A 69 10.23 0.59 -4.79
C ILE A 69 9.18 -0.51 -4.59
N ARG A 70 8.71 -0.66 -3.36
CA ARG A 70 7.53 -1.45 -2.99
C ARG A 70 6.50 -0.57 -2.29
N VAL A 71 5.24 -0.79 -2.64
CA VAL A 71 4.10 -0.18 -1.97
C VAL A 71 3.30 -1.27 -1.29
N VAL A 72 2.92 -1.05 -0.04
CA VAL A 72 2.04 -1.93 0.73
C VAL A 72 0.70 -1.24 0.90
N TYR A 73 -0.38 -1.99 0.74
CA TYR A 73 -1.74 -1.47 0.90
C TYR A 73 -2.69 -2.51 1.49
N THR A 74 -3.84 -2.05 1.96
CA THR A 74 -4.97 -2.85 2.44
C THR A 74 -6.24 -2.43 1.71
N LEU A 75 -7.33 -3.19 1.90
CA LEU A 75 -8.62 -2.95 1.25
C LEU A 75 -9.73 -2.81 2.28
N VAL A 76 -10.59 -1.80 2.11
CA VAL A 76 -11.90 -1.70 2.75
C VAL A 76 -12.93 -2.06 1.69
N ARG A 77 -13.34 -3.33 1.67
CA ARG A 77 -14.02 -3.95 0.51
C ARG A 77 -15.42 -3.40 0.28
N ASP A 78 -16.17 -3.19 1.35
CA ASP A 78 -17.53 -2.61 1.34
C ASP A 78 -17.53 -1.18 0.79
N LYS A 79 -16.45 -0.43 1.03
CA LYS A 79 -16.30 0.96 0.55
C LYS A 79 -15.55 1.08 -0.78
N LYS A 80 -15.10 -0.03 -1.37
CA LYS A 80 -14.19 -0.04 -2.53
C LYS A 80 -13.01 0.92 -2.35
N LEU A 81 -12.36 0.87 -1.19
CA LEU A 81 -11.26 1.76 -0.83
C LEU A 81 -9.93 0.99 -0.69
N MET A 82 -8.87 1.56 -1.23
CA MET A 82 -7.50 1.08 -1.20
C MET A 82 -6.65 1.99 -0.29
N ASN A 83 -6.27 1.48 0.88
CA ASN A 83 -5.49 2.23 1.85
C ASN A 83 -4.00 1.94 1.66
N ILE A 84 -3.22 2.94 1.26
CA ILE A 84 -1.78 2.84 1.16
C ILE A 84 -1.17 2.90 2.55
N ILE A 85 -0.51 1.81 2.92
CA ILE A 85 0.07 1.62 4.24
C ILE A 85 1.54 1.96 4.26
N ALA A 86 2.30 1.70 3.20
CA ALA A 86 3.72 2.05 3.14
C ALA A 86 4.25 2.21 1.72
N VAL A 87 5.25 3.08 1.57
CA VAL A 87 6.07 3.21 0.35
C VAL A 87 7.53 3.08 0.79
N SER A 88 8.28 2.12 0.23
CA SER A 88 9.61 1.81 0.75
C SER A 88 10.55 1.27 -0.34
N PRO A 89 11.88 1.38 -0.16
CA PRO A 89 12.88 0.76 -1.04
C PRO A 89 12.74 -0.77 -1.15
N ARG A 90 13.48 -1.36 -2.09
CA ARG A 90 13.49 -2.79 -2.38
C ARG A 90 14.23 -3.62 -1.32
N ASP A 91 13.90 -3.43 -0.05
CA ASP A 91 14.28 -4.30 1.07
C ASP A 91 13.00 -4.97 1.59
N ASP A 92 12.91 -6.30 1.41
CA ASP A 92 11.72 -7.05 1.82
C ASP A 92 11.55 -7.06 3.34
N ASP A 93 12.63 -7.11 4.12
CA ASP A 93 12.54 -7.18 5.58
C ASP A 93 12.18 -5.81 6.17
N TYR A 94 12.75 -4.74 5.62
CA TYR A 94 12.35 -3.38 5.98
C TYR A 94 10.87 -3.12 5.68
N CYS A 95 10.41 -3.44 4.47
CA CYS A 95 9.03 -3.21 4.04
C CYS A 95 8.02 -3.95 4.93
N TYR A 96 8.29 -5.21 5.27
CA TYR A 96 7.46 -5.99 6.19
C TYR A 96 7.47 -5.38 7.60
N SER A 97 8.63 -4.99 8.11
CA SER A 97 8.75 -4.39 9.45
C SER A 97 7.97 -3.07 9.58
N VAL A 98 7.97 -2.24 8.54
CA VAL A 98 7.23 -0.96 8.50
C VAL A 98 5.73 -1.22 8.46
N ALA A 99 5.28 -2.11 7.59
CA ALA A 99 3.87 -2.49 7.51
C ALA A 99 3.35 -3.08 8.83
N GLU A 100 4.16 -3.93 9.49
CA GLU A 100 3.80 -4.55 10.75
C GLU A 100 3.72 -3.53 11.90
N LYS A 101 4.67 -2.59 11.99
CA LYS A 101 4.61 -1.47 12.95
C LYS A 101 3.33 -0.65 12.77
N ARG A 102 2.96 -0.36 11.53
CA ARG A 102 1.74 0.40 11.20
C ARG A 102 0.48 -0.41 11.48
N LYS A 103 0.49 -1.72 11.21
CA LYS A 103 -0.57 -2.64 11.62
C LYS A 103 -0.78 -2.63 13.13
N ARG A 104 0.29 -2.65 13.95
CA ARG A 104 0.15 -2.56 15.42
C ARG A 104 -0.41 -1.22 15.88
N LYS A 105 -0.05 -0.12 15.20
CA LYS A 105 -0.51 1.22 15.54
C LYS A 105 -2.00 1.44 15.24
N TYR A 106 -2.44 1.07 14.04
CA TYR A 106 -3.79 1.36 13.54
C TYR A 106 -4.77 0.20 13.72
N GLY A 107 -4.26 -1.02 13.87
CA GLY A 107 -5.09 -2.20 14.10
C GLY A 107 -6.12 -2.44 12.99
N PRO A 108 -7.39 -2.72 13.36
CA PRO A 108 -8.47 -2.96 12.41
C PRO A 108 -8.80 -1.78 11.49
N GLU A 109 -8.48 -0.55 11.87
CA GLU A 109 -8.83 0.65 11.09
C GLU A 109 -8.26 0.62 9.67
N LEU A 110 -7.11 -0.04 9.49
CA LEU A 110 -6.50 -0.23 8.16
C LEU A 110 -7.41 -0.97 7.18
N LEU A 111 -8.39 -1.72 7.67
CA LEU A 111 -9.30 -2.57 6.90
C LEU A 111 -10.76 -2.07 6.92
N THR A 112 -11.08 -1.03 7.71
CA THR A 112 -12.46 -0.55 7.90
C THR A 112 -12.64 0.95 7.65
N SER A 113 -11.57 1.74 7.75
CA SER A 113 -11.62 3.19 7.78
C SER A 113 -10.92 3.83 6.58
N GLU A 114 -11.32 5.04 6.25
CA GLU A 114 -10.64 5.91 5.29
C GLU A 114 -9.67 6.83 6.02
N PHE A 115 -8.54 7.14 5.38
CA PHE A 115 -7.51 8.04 5.91
C PHE A 115 -7.41 9.31 5.05
N GLU A 116 -6.21 9.79 4.76
CA GLU A 116 -6.01 11.02 4.01
C GLU A 116 -6.01 10.75 2.50
N LYS A 117 -6.68 11.60 1.74
CA LYS A 117 -6.49 11.61 0.28
C LYS A 117 -5.15 12.27 -0.06
N LEU A 118 -4.63 11.94 -1.24
CA LEU A 118 -3.60 12.77 -1.84
C LEU A 118 -4.31 14.05 -2.32
N GLU A 119 -3.91 15.21 -1.81
CA GLU A 119 -4.35 16.46 -2.40
C GLU A 119 -3.83 16.51 -3.84
N SER A 120 -4.68 16.91 -4.78
CA SER A 120 -4.23 17.23 -6.13
C SER A 120 -3.42 18.52 -6.06
N ASP A 121 -2.09 18.39 -6.22
CA ASP A 121 -1.17 19.53 -6.45
C ASP A 121 -1.61 20.35 -7.68
#